data_AF-K1Q1Y9-F1
#
_entry.id   AF-K1Q1Y9-F1
#
_cell.length_a   1.000
_cell.length_b   1.000
_cell.length_c   1.000
_cell.angle_alpha   90.00
_cell.angle_beta   90.00
_cell.angle_gamma   90.00
#
_symmetry.space_group_name_H-M   'P 1'
#
loop_
_entity.id
_entity.type
_entity.pdbx_description
1 polymer ?
#
loop_
_entity_poly.entity_id
_entity_poly.type
_entity_poly.pdbx_seq_one_letter_code
_entity_poly.pdbx_strand_id
1 'polypeptide(L)'
;MSLKWHPYSLYETDTTRFWVHYGLVILGAVLALVTAVAQWRDPAPYGKHERKDQNWGPLIPQRLGHFLSDALPGVVLFVLVFVFYGTQNKNYINYIFLAMFLSHYVHRGIIHPLIMRYRNPRVAIGITLGGFFPNCLYHFVNADFIGSAEYHSNYY
;
A
#
# COMPACT_ATOMS: atom_id res chain seq x y z
N MET A 1 -0.77 30.29 22.73
CA MET A 1 -0.77 28.82 22.57
C MET A 1 -1.45 28.53 21.25
N SER A 2 -0.69 28.19 20.19
CA SER A 2 -1.28 27.92 18.88
C SER A 2 -2.05 26.61 18.96
N LEU A 3 -3.37 26.66 18.70
CA LEU A 3 -4.24 25.50 18.67
C LEU A 3 -3.79 24.61 17.50
N LYS A 4 -3.11 23.50 17.77
CA LYS A 4 -2.79 22.51 16.74
C LYS A 4 -4.07 21.71 16.47
N TRP A 5 -4.54 21.70 15.23
CA TRP A 5 -5.80 21.05 14.83
C TRP A 5 -5.68 19.52 14.69
N HIS A 6 -4.46 18.98 14.75
CA HIS A 6 -4.18 17.56 14.61
C HIS A 6 -3.14 17.09 15.65
N PRO A 7 -3.22 15.81 16.09
CA PRO A 7 -2.38 15.27 17.18
C PRO A 7 -0.91 15.05 16.79
N TYR A 8 -0.56 15.20 15.52
CA TYR A 8 0.76 14.91 14.99
C TYR A 8 1.42 16.12 14.33
N SER A 9 2.73 16.11 14.19
CA SER A 9 3.54 16.96 13.31
C SER A 9 4.17 16.04 12.27
N LEU A 10 4.34 16.50 11.02
CA LEU A 10 4.83 15.61 9.95
C LEU A 10 6.00 16.20 9.18
N TYR A 11 5.74 17.16 8.31
CA TYR A 11 6.79 17.86 7.57
C TYR A 11 6.58 19.36 7.68
N GLU A 12 7.67 20.10 7.78
CA GLU A 12 7.66 21.54 7.54
C GLU A 12 7.32 21.81 6.07
N THR A 13 6.51 22.83 5.82
CA THR A 13 5.93 23.14 4.50
C THR A 13 6.97 23.41 3.42
N ASP A 14 8.16 23.87 3.80
CA ASP A 14 9.23 24.24 2.87
C ASP A 14 10.21 23.09 2.57
N THR A 15 9.93 21.88 3.05
CA THR A 15 10.80 20.73 2.81
C THR A 15 10.44 20.00 1.53
N THR A 16 11.45 19.48 0.82
CA THR A 16 11.23 18.61 -0.35
C THR A 16 10.36 17.41 -0.01
N ARG A 17 10.49 16.87 1.21
CA ARG A 17 9.68 15.75 1.70
C ARG A 17 8.18 16.07 1.76
N PHE A 18 7.82 17.28 2.18
CA PHE A 18 6.43 17.74 2.15
C PHE A 18 5.85 17.63 0.74
N TRP A 19 6.49 18.27 -0.24
CA TRP A 19 5.99 18.28 -1.62
C TRP A 19 5.93 16.89 -2.27
N VAL A 20 6.94 16.06 -2.02
CA VAL A 20 6.97 14.68 -2.52
C VAL A 20 5.82 13.88 -1.90
N HIS A 21 5.64 13.93 -0.58
CA HIS A 21 4.61 13.16 0.10
C HIS A 21 3.21 13.53 -0.37
N TYR A 22 2.86 14.82 -0.32
CA TYR A 22 1.53 15.28 -0.74
C TYR A 22 1.31 15.13 -2.25
N GLY A 23 2.36 15.27 -3.07
CA GLY A 23 2.30 14.96 -4.49
C GLY A 23 1.95 13.48 -4.75
N LEU A 24 2.56 12.55 -4.02
CA LEU A 24 2.24 11.13 -4.10
C LEU A 24 0.83 10.80 -3.58
N VAL A 25 0.35 11.49 -2.55
CA VAL A 25 -1.03 11.38 -2.06
C VAL A 25 -2.02 11.81 -3.14
N ILE A 26 -1.81 12.96 -3.78
CA ILE A 26 -2.67 13.46 -4.86
C ILE A 26 -2.63 12.51 -6.06
N LEU A 27 -1.43 12.06 -6.45
CA LEU A 27 -1.27 11.06 -7.51
C LEU A 27 -2.04 9.78 -7.19
N GLY A 28 -1.94 9.30 -5.95
CA GLY A 28 -2.68 8.13 -5.46
C GLY A 28 -4.19 8.34 -5.51
N ALA A 29 -4.68 9.52 -5.12
CA ALA A 29 -6.10 9.85 -5.20
C ALA A 29 -6.62 9.86 -6.66
N VAL A 30 -5.86 10.45 -7.58
CA VAL A 30 -6.18 10.44 -9.01
C VAL A 30 -6.19 9.01 -9.56
N LEU A 31 -5.16 8.21 -9.22
CA LEU A 31 -5.08 6.80 -9.62
C LEU A 31 -6.26 5.99 -9.09
N ALA A 32 -6.65 6.20 -7.83
CA ALA A 32 -7.83 5.56 -7.23
C ALA A 32 -9.11 5.91 -7.97
N LEU A 33 -9.32 7.19 -8.33
CA LEU A 33 -10.49 7.62 -9.07
C LEU A 33 -10.54 7.02 -10.48
N VAL A 34 -9.42 7.06 -11.21
CA VAL A 34 -9.31 6.48 -12.56
C VAL A 34 -9.56 4.96 -12.52
N THR A 35 -8.94 4.26 -11.58
CA THR A 35 -9.12 2.80 -11.43
C THR A 35 -10.54 2.44 -11.01
N ALA A 36 -11.18 3.23 -10.14
CA ALA A 36 -12.58 3.01 -9.77
C ALA A 36 -13.52 3.15 -10.97
N VAL A 37 -13.36 4.21 -11.78
CA VAL A 37 -14.18 4.41 -12.99
C VAL A 37 -13.93 3.30 -14.02
N ALA A 38 -12.67 2.92 -14.23
CA ALA A 38 -12.30 1.84 -15.14
C ALA A 38 -12.90 0.49 -14.71
N GLN A 39 -12.80 0.13 -13.42
CA GLN A 39 -13.32 -1.12 -12.88
C GLN A 39 -14.86 -1.17 -12.86
N TRP A 40 -15.53 -0.03 -12.77
CA TRP A 40 -16.99 0.02 -12.89
C TRP A 40 -17.43 -0.32 -14.31
N ARG A 41 -16.73 0.19 -15.33
CA ARG A 41 -17.06 -0.06 -16.73
C ARG A 41 -16.67 -1.47 -17.16
N ASP A 42 -15.42 -1.86 -16.90
CA ASP A 42 -14.82 -3.12 -17.32
C ASP A 42 -14.03 -3.74 -16.16
N PRO A 43 -14.66 -4.63 -15.37
CA PRO A 43 -14.00 -5.29 -14.24
C PRO A 43 -12.78 -6.10 -14.69
N ALA A 44 -11.71 -6.06 -13.89
CA ALA A 44 -10.49 -6.81 -14.18
C ALA A 44 -10.79 -8.31 -14.37
N PRO A 45 -10.23 -8.95 -15.42
CA PRO A 45 -10.59 -10.31 -15.81
C PRO A 45 -9.94 -11.37 -14.91
N TYR A 46 -10.34 -11.42 -13.65
CA TYR A 46 -9.83 -12.37 -12.67
C TYR A 46 -10.89 -12.80 -11.65
N GLY A 47 -10.73 -14.01 -11.11
CA GLY A 47 -11.63 -14.59 -10.11
C GLY A 47 -13.05 -14.77 -10.66
N LYS A 48 -14.02 -14.03 -10.12
CA LYS A 48 -15.42 -14.11 -10.54
C LYS A 48 -15.69 -13.50 -11.92
N HIS A 49 -14.84 -12.57 -12.36
CA HIS A 49 -14.96 -11.90 -13.67
C HIS A 49 -13.95 -12.45 -14.69
N GLU A 50 -13.40 -13.64 -14.45
CA GLU A 50 -12.46 -14.29 -15.35
C GLU A 50 -13.07 -14.42 -16.76
N ARG A 51 -12.43 -13.78 -17.75
CA ARG A 51 -12.80 -13.89 -19.16
C ARG A 51 -11.63 -14.49 -19.95
N LYS A 52 -11.88 -15.61 -20.63
CA LYS A 52 -10.84 -16.39 -21.33
C LYS A 52 -10.30 -15.70 -22.60
N ASP A 53 -11.02 -14.70 -23.09
CA ASP A 53 -10.73 -13.88 -24.27
C ASP A 53 -9.77 -12.72 -23.96
N GLN A 54 -9.75 -12.21 -22.73
CA GLN A 54 -8.89 -11.10 -22.31
C GLN A 54 -7.58 -11.59 -21.67
N ASN A 55 -6.54 -11.72 -22.49
CA ASN A 55 -5.19 -12.06 -22.02
C ASN A 55 -4.38 -10.80 -21.69
N TRP A 56 -4.35 -10.42 -20.42
CA TRP A 56 -3.47 -9.35 -19.91
C TRP A 56 -2.01 -9.84 -19.75
N GLY A 57 -1.47 -10.48 -20.79
CA GLY A 57 -0.12 -11.05 -20.82
C GLY A 57 -0.02 -12.51 -20.35
N PRO A 58 1.22 -13.02 -20.15
CA PRO A 58 1.45 -14.42 -19.78
C PRO A 58 0.86 -14.79 -18.42
N LEU A 59 0.50 -16.06 -18.27
CA LEU A 59 -0.09 -16.61 -17.06
C LEU A 59 0.99 -17.03 -16.05
N ILE A 60 0.88 -16.54 -14.83
CA ILE A 60 1.74 -16.91 -13.70
C ILE A 60 0.92 -17.63 -12.61
N PRO A 61 1.56 -18.41 -11.73
CA PRO A 61 0.88 -19.00 -10.57
C PRO A 61 0.20 -17.92 -9.71
N GLN A 62 -1.07 -18.12 -9.39
CA GLN A 62 -1.89 -17.17 -8.65
C GLN A 62 -1.33 -16.81 -7.27
N ARG A 63 -0.70 -17.80 -6.62
CA ARG A 63 0.04 -17.63 -5.35
C ARG A 63 1.19 -16.64 -5.48
N LEU A 64 1.98 -16.78 -6.55
CA LEU A 64 3.10 -15.88 -6.83
C LEU A 64 2.58 -14.49 -7.19
N GLY A 65 1.47 -14.39 -7.92
CA GLY A 65 0.81 -13.12 -8.21
C GLY A 65 0.47 -12.34 -6.94
N HIS A 66 -0.27 -12.97 -6.01
CA HIS A 66 -0.60 -12.33 -4.74
C HIS A 66 0.62 -12.02 -3.86
N PHE A 67 1.61 -12.91 -3.81
CA PHE A 67 2.82 -12.65 -3.06
C PHE A 67 3.58 -11.44 -3.62
N LEU A 68 3.68 -11.36 -4.96
CA LEU A 68 4.36 -10.25 -5.63
C LEU A 68 3.60 -8.93 -5.44
N SER A 69 2.27 -8.92 -5.62
CA SER A 69 1.48 -7.69 -5.54
C SER A 69 1.28 -7.19 -4.12
N ASP A 70 1.11 -8.09 -3.14
CA ASP A 70 0.68 -7.73 -1.78
C ASP A 70 1.82 -7.88 -0.76
N ALA A 71 2.57 -8.98 -0.77
CA ALA A 71 3.59 -9.22 0.26
C ALA A 71 4.85 -8.36 0.06
N LEU A 72 5.36 -8.25 -1.16
CA LEU A 72 6.56 -7.43 -1.42
C LEU A 72 6.32 -5.97 -1.06
N PRO A 73 5.25 -5.30 -1.53
CA PRO A 73 5.07 -3.88 -1.22
C PRO A 73 4.55 -3.68 0.22
N GLY A 74 3.71 -4.59 0.73
CA GLY A 74 3.09 -4.45 2.04
C GLY A 74 4.01 -4.80 3.21
N VAL A 75 4.96 -5.72 3.04
CA VAL A 75 5.87 -6.11 4.13
C VAL A 75 7.25 -5.53 3.88
N VAL A 76 7.87 -5.85 2.74
CA VAL A 76 9.27 -5.49 2.50
C VAL A 76 9.42 -3.99 2.29
N LEU A 77 8.70 -3.41 1.33
CA LEU A 77 8.80 -1.98 1.05
C LEU A 77 8.37 -1.14 2.26
N PHE A 78 7.27 -1.51 2.92
CA PHE A 78 6.79 -0.77 4.09
C PHE A 78 7.83 -0.72 5.21
N VAL A 79 8.46 -1.85 5.57
CA VAL A 79 9.50 -1.89 6.61
C VAL A 79 10.73 -1.09 6.20
N LEU A 80 11.17 -1.21 4.95
CA LEU A 80 12.33 -0.46 4.45
C LEU A 80 12.10 1.05 4.53
N VAL A 81 10.93 1.52 4.10
CA VAL A 81 10.59 2.95 4.15
C VAL A 81 10.47 3.40 5.61
N PHE A 82 9.75 2.65 6.45
CA PHE A 82 9.60 3.00 7.87
C PHE A 82 10.95 3.12 8.59
N VAL A 83 11.86 2.17 8.37
CA VAL A 83 13.17 2.12 9.06
C VAL A 83 14.15 3.15 8.50
N PHE A 84 14.35 3.17 7.18
CA PHE A 84 15.43 3.95 6.55
C PHE A 84 15.01 5.33 6.07
N TYR A 85 13.76 5.50 5.66
CA TYR A 85 13.26 6.78 5.14
C TYR A 85 12.58 7.63 6.22
N GLY A 86 11.89 6.99 7.17
CA GLY A 86 11.25 7.66 8.30
C GLY A 86 12.21 8.45 9.19
N THR A 87 11.67 9.34 10.03
CA THR A 87 12.45 10.17 10.96
C THR A 87 13.07 9.31 12.07
N GLN A 88 14.09 9.83 12.76
CA GLN A 88 14.72 9.13 13.88
C GLN A 88 13.86 9.17 15.16
N ASN A 89 12.98 10.18 15.28
CA ASN A 89 12.14 10.42 16.47
C ASN A 89 10.86 9.55 16.45
N LYS A 90 11.02 8.22 16.42
CA LYS A 90 9.88 7.30 16.41
C LYS A 90 9.37 7.04 17.83
N ASN A 91 8.09 7.31 18.07
CA ASN A 91 7.43 7.02 19.35
C ASN A 91 6.72 5.66 19.33
N TYR A 92 6.28 5.15 20.49
CA TYR A 92 5.56 3.88 20.62
C TYR A 92 4.32 3.80 19.72
N ILE A 93 3.64 4.93 19.49
CA ILE A 93 2.48 5.03 18.59
C ILE A 93 2.86 4.62 17.15
N ASN A 94 4.03 5.02 16.66
CA ASN A 94 4.52 4.68 15.32
C ASN A 94 4.70 3.15 15.19
N TYR A 95 5.23 2.52 16.24
CA TYR A 95 5.42 1.07 16.28
C TYR A 95 4.11 0.30 16.41
N ILE A 96 3.09 0.84 17.08
CA ILE A 96 1.74 0.24 17.11
C ILE A 96 1.13 0.25 15.71
N PHE A 97 1.19 1.38 15.00
CA PHE A 97 0.69 1.45 13.63
C PHE A 97 1.47 0.55 12.66
N LEU A 98 2.80 0.48 12.82
CA LEU A 98 3.63 -0.50 12.09
C LEU A 98 3.14 -1.93 12.35
N ALA A 99 2.94 -2.32 13.62
CA ALA A 99 2.50 -3.66 13.99
C ALA A 99 1.10 -3.98 13.43
N MET A 100 0.16 -3.04 13.52
CA MET A 100 -1.16 -3.18 12.92
C MET A 100 -1.08 -3.39 11.41
N PHE A 101 -0.29 -2.56 10.72
CA PHE A 101 -0.12 -2.65 9.27
C PHE A 101 0.54 -3.97 8.85
N LEU A 102 1.63 -4.36 9.53
CA LEU A 102 2.32 -5.61 9.26
C LEU A 102 1.45 -6.83 9.56
N SER A 103 0.68 -6.83 10.64
CA SER A 103 -0.23 -7.94 10.95
C SER A 103 -1.22 -8.19 9.80
N HIS A 104 -1.74 -7.12 9.21
CA HIS A 104 -2.64 -7.19 8.07
C HIS A 104 -1.93 -7.72 6.82
N TYR A 105 -0.75 -7.18 6.47
CA TYR A 105 -0.05 -7.54 5.23
C TYR A 105 0.70 -8.87 5.29
N VAL A 106 1.15 -9.32 6.47
CA VAL A 106 1.63 -10.69 6.67
C VAL A 106 0.47 -11.67 6.45
N HIS A 107 -0.70 -11.38 7.04
CA HIS A 107 -1.86 -12.24 6.81
C HIS A 107 -2.30 -12.21 5.34
N ARG A 108 -2.48 -11.04 4.74
CA ARG A 108 -2.99 -10.88 3.37
C ARG A 108 -2.00 -11.32 2.30
N GLY A 109 -0.73 -10.95 2.43
CA GLY A 109 0.30 -11.17 1.40
C GLY A 109 0.97 -12.55 1.50
N ILE A 110 1.06 -13.13 2.70
CA ILE A 110 1.80 -14.38 2.92
C ILE A 110 0.86 -15.52 3.32
N ILE A 111 0.09 -15.36 4.40
CA ILE A 111 -0.72 -16.46 4.95
C ILE A 111 -1.89 -16.79 4.02
N HIS A 112 -2.63 -15.77 3.59
CA HIS A 112 -3.83 -15.95 2.77
C HIS A 112 -3.53 -16.64 1.44
N PRO A 113 -2.47 -16.28 0.67
CA PRO A 113 -2.17 -16.98 -0.57
C PRO A 113 -1.73 -18.43 -0.38
N LEU A 114 -1.17 -18.78 0.77
CA LEU A 114 -0.78 -20.15 1.10
C LEU A 114 -2.00 -21.02 1.47
N ILE A 115 -2.96 -20.47 2.21
CA ILE A 115 -4.14 -21.20 2.69
C ILE A 115 -5.27 -21.24 1.64
N MET A 116 -5.40 -20.19 0.82
CA MET A 116 -6.51 -20.07 -0.12
C MET A 116 -6.48 -21.16 -1.19
N ARG A 117 -7.64 -21.81 -1.37
CA ARG A 117 -7.87 -22.76 -2.47
C ARG A 117 -8.37 -22.00 -3.69
N TYR A 118 -7.48 -21.78 -4.65
CA TYR A 118 -7.82 -21.08 -5.87
C TYR A 118 -8.58 -21.98 -6.85
N ARG A 119 -9.68 -21.47 -7.41
CA ARG A 119 -10.46 -22.18 -8.44
C ARG A 119 -9.67 -22.33 -9.74
N ASN A 120 -8.99 -21.27 -10.17
CA ASN A 120 -7.99 -21.32 -11.23
C ASN A 120 -6.61 -21.15 -10.57
N PRO A 121 -5.60 -21.99 -10.83
CA PRO A 121 -4.28 -21.82 -10.23
C PRO A 121 -3.44 -20.73 -10.89
N ARG A 122 -3.90 -20.08 -11.97
CA ARG A 122 -3.12 -19.12 -12.77
C ARG A 122 -3.83 -17.78 -12.94
N VAL A 123 -3.04 -16.71 -12.96
CA VAL A 123 -3.47 -15.33 -13.18
C VAL A 123 -2.61 -14.67 -14.25
N ALA A 124 -3.17 -13.77 -15.05
CA ALA A 124 -2.39 -12.98 -16.00
C ALA A 124 -1.47 -12.00 -15.27
N ILE A 125 -0.21 -11.89 -15.72
CA ILE A 125 0.79 -11.03 -15.09
C ILE A 125 0.36 -9.56 -15.05
N GLY A 126 -0.37 -9.07 -16.06
CA GLY A 126 -0.87 -7.70 -16.09
C GLY A 126 -1.79 -7.37 -14.92
N ILE A 127 -2.54 -8.34 -14.40
CA ILE A 127 -3.41 -8.17 -13.23
C ILE A 127 -2.56 -8.05 -11.96
N THR A 128 -1.51 -8.87 -11.87
CA THR A 128 -0.54 -8.79 -10.75
C THR A 128 0.17 -7.45 -10.76
N LEU A 129 0.64 -6.99 -11.92
CA LEU A 129 1.27 -5.67 -12.07
C LEU A 129 0.30 -4.52 -11.76
N GLY A 130 -0.96 -4.65 -12.19
CA GLY A 130 -2.02 -3.70 -11.88
C GLY A 130 -2.31 -3.57 -10.38
N GLY A 131 -2.05 -4.61 -9.57
CA GLY A 131 -2.09 -4.53 -8.11
C GLY A 131 -0.77 -4.05 -7.50
N PHE A 132 0.36 -4.48 -8.06
CA PHE A 132 1.71 -4.20 -7.55
C PHE A 132 2.03 -2.70 -7.52
N PHE A 133 1.87 -2.00 -8.65
CA PHE A 133 2.27 -0.59 -8.74
C PHE A 133 1.47 0.33 -7.81
N PRO A 134 0.12 0.24 -7.74
CA PRO A 134 -0.63 1.03 -6.79
C PRO A 134 -0.29 0.68 -5.34
N ASN A 135 -0.11 -0.62 -5.01
CA ASN A 135 0.30 -1.02 -3.67
C ASN A 135 1.66 -0.43 -3.28
N CYS A 136 2.65 -0.41 -4.19
CA CYS A 136 3.93 0.25 -3.94
C CYS A 136 3.75 1.74 -3.57
N LEU A 137 2.93 2.47 -4.33
CA LEU A 137 2.62 3.87 -4.05
C LEU A 137 1.95 4.05 -2.69
N TYR A 138 0.87 3.31 -2.43
CA TYR A 138 0.10 3.45 -1.20
C TYR A 138 0.89 3.01 0.04
N HIS A 139 1.69 1.94 -0.06
CA HIS A 139 2.47 1.46 1.08
C HIS A 139 3.68 2.35 1.35
N PHE A 140 4.30 2.92 0.31
CA PHE A 140 5.31 3.94 0.48
C PHE A 140 4.75 5.15 1.24
N VAL A 141 3.63 5.71 0.78
CA VAL A 141 3.01 6.90 1.40
C VAL A 141 2.61 6.62 2.86
N ASN A 142 1.99 5.47 3.12
CA ASN A 142 1.62 5.09 4.49
C ASN A 142 2.83 4.85 5.40
N ALA A 143 3.87 4.19 4.89
CA ALA A 143 5.09 3.94 5.65
C ALA A 143 5.86 5.23 5.95
N ASP A 144 5.91 6.15 4.99
CA ASP A 144 6.52 7.46 5.15
C ASP A 144 5.74 8.30 6.19
N PHE A 145 4.41 8.31 6.12
CA PHE A 145 3.56 8.97 7.11
C PHE A 145 3.81 8.40 8.52
N ILE A 146 3.66 7.08 8.69
CA ILE A 146 3.78 6.41 9.99
C ILE A 146 5.22 6.48 10.53
N GLY A 147 6.21 6.44 9.66
CA GLY A 147 7.62 6.52 10.02
C GLY A 147 8.11 7.94 10.32
N SER A 148 7.42 8.98 9.84
CA SER A 148 7.82 10.38 9.99
C SER A 148 6.94 11.18 10.95
N ALA A 149 5.73 10.72 11.26
CA ALA A 149 4.82 11.40 12.17
C ALA A 149 5.39 11.50 13.59
N GLU A 150 5.43 12.73 14.11
CA GLU A 150 5.75 13.06 15.49
C GLU A 150 4.45 13.35 16.26
N TYR A 151 4.04 12.42 17.10
CA TYR A 151 2.83 12.57 17.92
C TYR A 151 3.11 13.41 19.17
N HIS A 152 2.31 14.44 19.41
CA HIS A 152 2.46 15.30 20.59
C HIS A 152 1.92 14.59 21.84
N SER A 153 2.76 14.45 22.87
CA SER A 153 2.37 13.86 24.17
C SER A 153 1.23 14.63 24.86
N ASN A 154 1.16 15.94 24.62
CA ASN A 154 0.25 16.85 25.32
C ASN A 154 -1.13 16.97 24.64
N TYR A 155 -1.42 16.13 23.65
CA TYR A 155 -2.69 16.13 22.94
C TYR A 155 -3.75 15.22 23.60
N TYR A 156 -3.33 14.39 24.56
CA TYR A 156 -4.18 13.44 25.30
C TYR A 156 -4.31 13.85 26.76
#